data_AF-A0A5C3LJH9-F1
#
_entry.id   AF-A0A5C3LJH9-F1
#
_cell.length_a   1.000
_cell.length_b   1.000
_cell.length_c   1.000
_cell.angle_alpha   90.00
_cell.angle_beta   90.00
_cell.angle_gamma   90.00
#
_symmetry.space_group_name_H-M   'P 1'
#
loop_
_entity.id
_entity.type
_entity.pdbx_description
1 polymer ?
#
loop_
_entity_poly.entity_id
_entity_poly.type
_entity_poly.pdbx_seq_one_letter_code
_entity_poly.pdbx_strand_id
1 'polypeptide(L)'
;MWIGHSSTHDEPRVYRLARVLMALRHNLHCLKDYYTKSNSSNIPAFDISLPHPRNYPYLKSFIDSKTSKTLRFKYVRALENDARCVTYQAKILSSADSLDANTSTDNDAPTDIVVKFVSRYGKDVHEFLARDNHAPDLRYFGAPLVQDKEDILGDGGEPSTEAPNSLSPEQSSLALPLCPMKMVVMDYISPHAKPWPRNAREQVSNVLHKLHDGGYVSGDLRPPNVLFD
;
A
#
# COMPACT_ATOMS: atom_id res chain seq x y z
N MET A 1 10.44 24.02 -25.92
CA MET A 1 11.18 22.74 -25.86
C MET A 1 10.84 21.97 -27.13
N TRP A 2 11.78 21.90 -28.08
CA TRP A 2 11.60 21.19 -29.34
C TRP A 2 12.00 19.73 -29.12
N ILE A 3 11.04 18.81 -29.09
CA ILE A 3 11.32 17.38 -29.02
C ILE A 3 11.57 16.92 -30.45
N GLY A 4 12.79 17.17 -30.93
CA GLY A 4 13.22 16.76 -32.27
C GLY A 4 13.22 15.24 -32.36
N HIS A 5 12.63 14.71 -33.43
CA HIS A 5 12.48 13.29 -33.82
C HIS A 5 11.10 12.63 -33.66
N SER A 6 10.06 13.34 -33.22
CA SER A 6 8.70 12.81 -33.38
C SER A 6 8.23 13.07 -34.82
N SER A 7 7.91 11.99 -35.56
CA SER A 7 7.15 12.12 -36.81
C SER A 7 5.84 12.86 -36.53
N THR A 8 5.24 13.51 -37.52
CA THR A 8 3.94 14.21 -37.41
C THR A 8 2.79 13.33 -36.89
N HIS A 9 3.00 12.02 -36.72
CA HIS A 9 2.04 11.06 -36.17
C HIS A 9 2.29 10.64 -34.71
N ASP A 10 3.32 11.18 -34.04
CA ASP A 10 3.68 10.81 -32.66
C ASP A 10 3.11 11.80 -31.61
N GLU A 11 1.94 12.36 -31.92
CA GLU A 11 1.19 13.33 -31.13
C GLU A 11 0.84 12.80 -29.70
N PRO A 12 0.40 11.54 -29.51
CA PRO A 12 0.13 11.01 -28.17
C PRO A 12 1.35 11.01 -27.24
N ARG A 13 2.55 10.82 -27.79
CA ARG A 13 3.80 10.79 -27.01
C ARG A 13 4.20 12.20 -26.57
N VAL A 14 4.03 13.18 -27.44
CA VAL A 14 4.24 14.60 -27.10
C VAL A 14 3.28 15.02 -25.99
N TYR A 15 1.99 14.66 -26.09
CA TYR A 15 1.02 14.93 -25.02
C TYR A 15 1.37 14.24 -23.70
N ARG A 16 1.83 12.98 -23.73
CA ARG A 16 2.29 12.27 -22.53
C ARG A 16 3.47 12.98 -21.88
N LEU A 17 4.50 13.35 -22.65
CA LEU A 17 5.67 14.05 -22.12
C LEU A 17 5.31 15.44 -21.60
N ALA A 18 4.44 16.17 -22.30
CA ALA A 18 3.93 17.46 -21.84
C ALA A 18 3.20 17.34 -20.49
N ARG A 19 2.37 16.30 -20.30
CA ARG A 19 1.71 16.02 -19.02
C ARG A 19 2.70 15.78 -17.88
N VAL A 20 3.77 15.01 -18.15
CA VAL A 20 4.84 14.76 -17.15
C VAL A 20 5.55 16.06 -16.77
N LEU A 21 5.92 16.88 -17.75
CA LEU A 21 6.59 18.15 -17.51
C LEU A 21 5.70 19.18 -16.82
N MET A 22 4.41 19.20 -17.15
CA MET A 22 3.41 20.03 -16.46
C MET A 22 3.25 19.62 -15.00
N ALA A 23 3.15 18.31 -14.72
CA ALA A 23 3.11 17.81 -13.36
C ALA A 23 4.39 18.17 -12.59
N LEU A 24 5.57 18.01 -13.22
CA LEU A 24 6.84 18.40 -12.61
C LEU A 24 6.89 19.90 -12.29
N ARG A 25 6.48 20.77 -13.24
CA ARG A 25 6.43 22.22 -13.03
C ARG A 25 5.52 22.59 -11.86
N HIS A 26 4.35 21.96 -11.77
CA HIS A 26 3.41 22.21 -10.68
C HIS A 26 4.01 21.80 -9.33
N ASN A 27 4.59 20.60 -9.25
CA ASN A 27 5.24 20.11 -8.04
C ASN A 27 6.44 20.96 -7.62
N LEU A 28 7.23 21.48 -8.56
CA LEU A 28 8.33 22.41 -8.25
C LEU A 28 7.81 23.74 -7.67
N HIS A 29 6.67 24.23 -8.14
CA HIS A 29 6.04 25.41 -7.57
C HIS A 29 5.55 25.14 -6.15
N CYS A 30 4.82 24.04 -5.93
CA CYS A 30 4.38 23.63 -4.60
C CYS A 30 5.56 23.44 -3.63
N LEU A 31 6.66 22.84 -4.11
CA LEU A 31 7.87 22.63 -3.32
C LEU A 31 8.54 23.96 -2.95
N LYS A 32 8.63 24.90 -3.90
CA LYS A 32 9.15 26.25 -3.65
C LYS A 32 8.27 27.01 -2.67
N ASP A 33 6.95 26.94 -2.82
CA ASP A 33 6.00 27.56 -1.89
C ASP A 33 6.14 26.97 -0.49
N TYR A 34 6.27 25.65 -0.38
CA TYR A 34 6.49 24.97 0.89
C TYR A 34 7.76 25.47 1.58
N TYR A 35 8.91 25.49 0.90
CA TYR A 35 10.17 25.93 1.50
C TYR A 35 10.24 27.43 1.77
N THR A 36 9.55 28.27 1.00
CA THR A 36 9.52 29.72 1.25
C THR A 36 8.57 30.11 2.38
N LYS A 37 7.48 29.35 2.60
CA LYS A 37 6.52 29.56 3.70
C LYS A 37 6.88 28.83 4.98
N SER A 38 7.83 27.89 4.94
CA SER A 38 8.28 27.13 6.11
C SER A 38 9.25 27.96 6.96
N ASN A 39 8.75 28.52 8.06
CA ASN A 39 9.60 29.01 9.14
C ASN A 39 10.07 27.83 10.02
N SER A 40 11.11 28.03 10.83
CA SER A 40 11.62 27.04 11.80
C SER A 40 10.58 26.50 12.78
N SER A 41 9.42 27.17 12.92
CA SER A 41 8.27 26.74 13.72
C SER A 41 7.40 25.66 13.07
N ASN A 42 7.43 25.51 11.73
CA ASN A 42 6.55 24.60 10.98
C ASN A 42 7.25 23.28 10.59
N ILE A 43 8.55 23.17 10.84
CA ILE A 43 9.31 21.95 10.58
C ILE A 43 9.26 21.10 11.84
N PRO A 44 8.59 19.94 11.85
CA PRO A 44 8.57 19.08 13.01
C PRO A 44 9.99 18.69 13.42
N ALA A 45 10.29 18.80 14.70
CA ALA A 45 11.59 18.42 15.24
C ALA A 45 11.88 16.94 14.92
N PHE A 46 13.08 16.67 14.42
CA PHE A 46 13.49 15.32 14.08
C PHE A 46 13.95 14.58 15.32
N ASP A 47 13.22 13.54 15.70
CA ASP A 47 13.65 12.60 16.74
C ASP A 47 14.56 11.53 16.12
N ILE A 48 15.84 11.56 16.47
CA ILE A 48 16.86 10.61 16.01
C ILE A 48 16.50 9.17 16.42
N SER A 49 15.71 9.00 17.48
CA SER A 49 15.28 7.67 17.95
C SER A 49 14.16 7.06 17.12
N LEU A 50 13.47 7.86 16.28
CA LEU A 50 12.37 7.39 15.45
C LEU A 50 12.77 7.25 13.97
N PRO A 51 12.24 6.26 13.24
CA PRO A 51 12.48 6.14 11.81
C PRO A 51 12.01 7.41 11.08
N HIS A 52 12.86 7.93 10.20
CA HIS A 52 12.55 9.16 9.48
C HIS A 52 11.23 9.02 8.68
N PRO A 53 10.29 9.99 8.74
CA PRO A 53 8.99 9.89 8.05
C PRO A 53 9.07 9.54 6.56
N ARG A 54 10.09 10.05 5.86
CA ARG A 54 10.45 9.69 4.47
C ARG A 54 10.58 8.19 4.18
N ASN A 55 10.83 7.35 5.19
CA ASN A 55 10.98 5.90 5.03
C ASN A 55 9.63 5.17 5.01
N TYR A 56 8.52 5.91 5.21
CA TYR A 56 7.16 5.42 5.06
C TYR A 56 6.56 5.88 3.73
N PRO A 57 5.81 5.01 3.04
CA PRO A 57 5.07 5.38 1.84
C PRO A 57 4.03 6.45 2.16
N TYR A 58 3.71 7.28 1.15
CA TYR A 58 2.74 8.37 1.32
C TYR A 58 1.29 7.88 1.44
N LEU A 59 1.00 6.67 0.96
CA LEU A 59 -0.34 6.08 0.91
C LEU A 59 -0.83 5.77 2.32
N LYS A 60 -2.05 6.20 2.63
CA LYS A 60 -2.67 6.08 3.97
C LYS A 60 -4.13 5.61 3.92
N SER A 61 -4.56 5.05 2.79
CA SER A 61 -5.92 4.52 2.63
C SER A 61 -5.98 3.34 1.66
N PHE A 62 -7.01 2.52 1.80
CA PHE A 62 -7.35 1.43 0.90
C PHE A 62 -8.87 1.19 0.92
N ILE A 63 -9.40 0.49 -0.08
CA ILE A 63 -10.79 0.02 -0.08
C ILE A 63 -10.78 -1.38 0.49
N ASP A 64 -11.46 -1.59 1.61
CA ASP A 64 -11.54 -2.90 2.23
C ASP A 64 -12.42 -3.85 1.40
N SER A 65 -11.90 -5.03 1.06
CA SER A 65 -12.59 -5.99 0.21
C SER A 65 -13.82 -6.59 0.90
N LYS A 66 -13.84 -6.62 2.24
CA LYS A 66 -14.96 -7.17 3.02
C LYS A 66 -16.12 -6.18 3.13
N THR A 67 -15.82 -4.92 3.42
CA THR A 67 -16.85 -3.89 3.65
C THR A 67 -17.12 -3.00 2.44
N SER A 68 -16.28 -3.05 1.40
CA SER A 68 -16.28 -2.13 0.25
C SER A 68 -16.17 -0.65 0.63
N LYS A 69 -15.68 -0.34 1.85
CA LYS A 69 -15.49 1.02 2.34
C LYS A 69 -14.04 1.45 2.22
N THR A 70 -13.82 2.73 1.95
CA THR A 70 -12.48 3.33 2.02
C THR A 70 -12.09 3.50 3.49
N LEU A 71 -11.04 2.80 3.91
CA LEU A 71 -10.48 2.90 5.26
C LEU A 71 -9.18 3.70 5.21
N ARG A 72 -9.01 4.63 6.16
CA ARG A 72 -7.75 5.35 6.38
C ARG A 72 -6.95 4.66 7.48
N PHE A 73 -5.63 4.74 7.40
CA PHE A 73 -4.73 4.18 8.39
C PHE A 73 -3.51 5.07 8.64
N LYS A 74 -2.86 4.87 9.78
CA LYS A 74 -1.56 5.46 10.11
C LYS A 74 -0.50 4.38 10.25
N TYR A 75 0.69 4.63 9.71
CA TYR A 75 1.83 3.75 9.94
C TYR A 75 2.26 3.82 11.40
N VAL A 76 2.57 2.66 11.97
CA VAL A 76 3.12 2.52 13.32
C VAL A 76 4.64 2.35 13.21
N ARG A 77 5.09 1.35 12.45
CA ARG A 77 6.51 1.05 12.26
C ARG A 77 6.77 0.23 10.99
N ALA A 78 7.99 0.31 10.47
CA ALA A 78 8.50 -0.68 9.53
C ALA A 78 8.68 -2.05 10.23
N LEU A 79 8.32 -3.14 9.57
CA LEU A 79 8.49 -4.50 10.13
C LEU A 79 9.90 -5.04 9.94
N GLU A 80 10.65 -4.49 8.98
CA GLU A 80 12.06 -4.80 8.74
C GLU A 80 12.93 -3.57 9.01
N ASN A 81 14.10 -3.78 9.62
CA ASN A 81 15.09 -2.73 9.86
C ASN A 81 16.05 -2.59 8.65
N ASP A 82 15.49 -2.35 7.46
CA ASP A 82 16.23 -2.10 6.21
C ASP A 82 15.57 -0.91 5.49
N ALA A 83 16.36 -0.05 4.85
CA ALA A 83 15.85 1.04 4.01
C ALA A 83 15.03 0.54 2.80
N ARG A 84 15.20 -0.73 2.41
CA ARG A 84 14.42 -1.42 1.37
C ARG A 84 13.19 -2.13 1.92
N CYS A 85 12.85 -1.90 3.20
CA CYS A 85 11.65 -2.45 3.80
C CYS A 85 10.43 -2.09 2.96
N VAL A 86 9.65 -3.11 2.60
CA VAL A 86 8.41 -2.95 1.85
C VAL A 86 7.18 -3.29 2.67
N THR A 87 7.35 -3.63 3.95
CA THR A 87 6.30 -4.19 4.82
C THR A 87 6.19 -3.39 6.11
N TYR A 88 5.01 -2.85 6.39
CA TYR A 88 4.79 -1.89 7.48
C TYR A 88 3.62 -2.33 8.35
N GLN A 89 3.74 -2.15 9.66
CA GLN A 89 2.60 -2.22 10.57
C GLN A 89 1.86 -0.88 10.53
N ALA A 90 0.55 -0.94 10.46
CA ALA A 90 -0.32 0.22 10.47
C ALA A 90 -1.58 -0.02 11.31
N LYS A 91 -2.24 1.06 11.73
CA LYS A 91 -3.51 1.02 12.46
C LYS A 91 -4.59 1.72 11.67
N ILE A 92 -5.74 1.05 11.51
CA ILE A 92 -6.93 1.66 10.94
C ILE A 92 -7.42 2.76 11.87
N LEU A 93 -7.79 3.91 11.30
CA LEU A 93 -8.38 5.02 12.04
C LEU A 93 -9.88 4.77 12.15
N SER A 94 -10.41 4.66 13.36
CA SER A 94 -11.86 4.58 13.59
C SER A 94 -12.50 5.93 13.22
N SER A 95 -13.73 5.91 12.72
CA SER A 95 -14.49 7.14 12.36
C SER A 95 -14.72 8.10 13.54
N ALA A 96 -14.39 7.71 14.77
CA ALA A 96 -14.41 8.58 15.95
C ALA A 96 -13.22 9.56 16.01
N ASP A 97 -12.17 9.39 15.17
CA ASP A 97 -11.05 10.34 15.06
C ASP A 97 -11.39 11.53 14.14
N SER A 98 -12.55 11.53 13.46
CA SER A 98 -13.17 12.76 12.94
C SER A 98 -14.01 13.41 14.04
N LEU A 99 -13.72 14.68 14.35
CA LEU A 99 -14.49 15.53 15.26
C LEU A 99 -15.98 15.36 14.99
N ASP A 100 -16.68 14.60 15.81
CA ASP A 100 -18.09 14.70 16.17
C ASP A 100 -18.43 13.51 17.07
N ALA A 101 -17.88 13.56 18.28
CA ALA A 101 -18.12 12.59 19.32
C ALA A 101 -19.56 12.73 19.83
N ASN A 102 -20.54 12.07 19.20
CA ASN A 102 -21.87 11.88 19.79
C ASN A 102 -22.69 10.75 19.14
N THR A 103 -22.09 9.61 18.79
CA THR A 103 -22.77 8.30 18.86
C THR A 103 -21.82 7.17 18.49
N SER A 104 -21.48 6.30 19.43
CA SER A 104 -21.21 4.89 19.12
C SER A 104 -21.00 4.08 20.39
N THR A 105 -22.05 3.36 20.78
CA THR A 105 -21.91 2.00 21.29
C THR A 105 -21.33 1.14 20.16
N ASP A 106 -20.02 0.98 20.11
CA ASP A 106 -19.40 -0.27 19.64
C ASP A 106 -17.94 -0.34 20.08
N ASN A 107 -17.53 -1.51 20.57
CA ASN A 107 -16.19 -1.82 21.07
C ASN A 107 -15.17 -1.94 19.91
N ASP A 108 -15.07 -0.94 19.04
CA ASP A 108 -14.22 -1.02 17.85
C ASP A 108 -12.79 -0.56 18.18
N ALA A 109 -12.04 -1.45 18.84
CA ALA A 109 -10.62 -1.24 19.05
C ALA A 109 -9.92 -1.06 17.69
N PRO A 110 -8.98 -0.09 17.56
CA PRO A 110 -8.29 0.15 16.31
C PRO A 110 -7.61 -1.13 15.83
N THR A 111 -8.03 -1.61 14.66
CA THR A 111 -7.53 -2.87 14.10
C THR A 111 -6.12 -2.67 13.53
N ASP A 112 -5.16 -3.46 14.03
CA ASP A 112 -3.80 -3.52 13.50
C ASP A 112 -3.78 -4.29 12.17
N ILE A 113 -3.09 -3.72 11.18
CA ILE A 113 -2.94 -4.26 9.84
C ILE A 113 -1.47 -4.25 9.40
N VAL A 114 -1.16 -5.07 8.40
CA VAL A 114 0.09 -5.03 7.66
C VAL A 114 -0.16 -4.46 6.27
N VAL A 115 0.64 -3.46 5.90
CA VAL A 115 0.65 -2.86 4.57
C VAL A 115 1.96 -3.23 3.89
N LYS A 116 1.89 -3.86 2.73
CA LYS A 116 3.05 -4.29 1.96
C LYS A 116 3.00 -3.79 0.52
N PHE A 117 4.15 -3.36 -0.01
CA PHE A 117 4.26 -2.89 -1.39
C PHE A 117 5.18 -3.79 -2.23
N VAL A 118 4.63 -4.48 -3.22
CA VAL A 118 5.35 -5.50 -3.98
C VAL A 118 5.05 -5.45 -5.48
N SER A 119 5.99 -5.86 -6.31
CA SER A 119 5.75 -6.00 -7.76
C SER A 119 4.93 -7.25 -8.11
N ARG A 120 5.07 -8.32 -7.32
CA ARG A 120 4.38 -9.59 -7.49
C ARG A 120 3.92 -10.12 -6.14
N TYR A 121 2.72 -10.67 -6.11
CA TYR A 121 2.14 -11.29 -4.92
C TYR A 121 1.31 -12.50 -5.33
N GLY A 122 1.45 -13.60 -4.59
CA GLY A 122 0.64 -14.79 -4.79
C GLY A 122 -0.73 -14.61 -4.12
N LYS A 123 -1.62 -13.81 -4.71
CA LYS A 123 -2.97 -13.57 -4.18
C LYS A 123 -3.74 -14.88 -3.99
N ASP A 124 -3.79 -15.71 -5.02
CA ASP A 124 -4.62 -16.92 -5.03
C ASP A 124 -4.16 -17.94 -3.98
N VAL A 125 -2.83 -18.14 -3.85
CA VAL A 125 -2.25 -19.02 -2.82
C VAL A 125 -2.44 -18.45 -1.41
N HIS A 126 -2.34 -17.13 -1.24
CA HIS A 126 -2.60 -16.46 0.04
C HIS A 126 -4.06 -16.67 0.46
N GLU A 127 -5.01 -16.42 -0.43
CA GLU A 127 -6.45 -16.61 -0.18
C GLU A 127 -6.79 -18.09 0.07
N PHE A 128 -6.11 -19.01 -0.62
CA PHE A 128 -6.24 -20.45 -0.35
C PHE A 128 -5.82 -20.81 1.08
N LEU A 129 -4.66 -20.30 1.54
CA LEU A 129 -4.19 -20.54 2.90
C LEU A 129 -5.08 -19.86 3.95
N ALA A 130 -5.53 -18.63 3.69
CA ALA A 130 -6.35 -17.87 4.63
C ALA A 130 -7.70 -18.53 4.91
N ARG A 131 -8.33 -19.18 3.91
CA ARG A 131 -9.59 -19.93 4.10
C ARG A 131 -9.51 -21.01 5.19
N ASP A 132 -8.33 -21.61 5.35
CA ASP A 132 -8.06 -22.65 6.33
C ASP A 132 -7.32 -22.11 7.58
N ASN A 133 -7.25 -20.79 7.75
CA ASN A 133 -6.52 -20.08 8.81
C ASN A 133 -4.99 -20.32 8.82
N HIS A 134 -4.38 -20.64 7.67
CA HIS A 134 -2.91 -20.79 7.53
C HIS A 134 -2.20 -19.53 7.02
N ALA A 135 -2.95 -18.48 6.73
CA ALA A 135 -2.43 -17.15 6.41
C ALA A 135 -3.38 -16.08 6.97
N PRO A 136 -2.89 -14.87 7.31
CA PRO A 136 -3.75 -13.78 7.74
C PRO A 136 -4.75 -13.39 6.66
N ASP A 137 -5.92 -12.90 7.07
CA ASP A 137 -6.95 -12.46 6.13
C ASP A 137 -6.47 -11.33 5.22
N LEU A 138 -6.67 -11.50 3.92
CA LEU A 138 -6.35 -10.49 2.91
C LEU A 138 -7.49 -9.46 2.86
N ARG A 139 -7.19 -8.21 3.21
CA ARG A 139 -8.15 -7.09 3.20
C ARG A 139 -8.14 -6.34 1.87
N TYR A 140 -6.98 -6.25 1.22
CA TYR A 140 -6.84 -5.56 -0.07
C TYR A 140 -5.67 -6.10 -0.88
N PHE A 141 -5.86 -6.18 -2.20
CA PHE A 141 -4.81 -6.43 -3.17
C PHE A 141 -5.09 -5.65 -4.45
N GLY A 142 -4.21 -4.72 -4.81
CA GLY A 142 -4.46 -3.91 -6.00
C GLY A 142 -3.40 -2.85 -6.27
N ALA A 143 -3.68 -2.03 -7.28
CA ALA A 143 -2.91 -0.82 -7.51
C ALA A 143 -3.23 0.19 -6.38
N PRO A 144 -2.23 0.89 -5.81
CA PRO A 144 -2.48 1.92 -4.82
C PRO A 144 -3.58 2.89 -5.23
N LEU A 145 -4.48 3.20 -4.29
CA LEU A 145 -5.45 4.25 -4.50
C LEU A 145 -4.72 5.59 -4.56
N VAL A 146 -4.91 6.32 -5.65
CA VAL A 146 -4.49 7.71 -5.71
C VAL A 146 -5.42 8.46 -4.77
N GLN A 147 -4.86 9.13 -3.75
CA GLN A 147 -5.66 10.04 -2.94
C GLN A 147 -6.18 11.13 -3.87
N ASP A 148 -7.50 11.24 -3.97
CA ASP A 148 -8.14 12.32 -4.72
C ASP A 148 -7.67 13.66 -4.16
N LYS A 149 -7.62 14.64 -5.08
CA LYS A 149 -6.93 15.94 -4.99
C LYS A 149 -7.31 16.85 -3.82
N GLU A 150 -8.16 16.42 -2.90
CA GLU A 150 -8.71 17.28 -1.85
C GLU A 150 -7.68 17.74 -0.81
N ASP A 151 -6.58 17.00 -0.60
CA ASP A 151 -5.57 17.39 0.39
C ASP A 151 -4.53 18.43 -0.11
N ILE A 152 -4.62 18.92 -1.37
CA ILE A 152 -3.65 19.91 -1.90
C ILE A 152 -4.29 21.23 -2.35
N LEU A 153 -5.56 21.27 -2.74
CA LEU A 153 -6.23 22.52 -3.10
C LEU A 153 -7.71 22.43 -2.71
N GLY A 154 -8.11 23.21 -1.72
CA GLY A 154 -9.52 23.48 -1.48
C GLY A 154 -10.10 24.26 -2.66
N ASP A 155 -10.79 23.55 -3.55
CA ASP A 155 -11.83 24.12 -4.40
C ASP A 155 -12.82 23.01 -4.81
N GLY A 156 -14.11 23.27 -4.61
CA GLY A 156 -15.19 22.28 -4.60
C GLY A 156 -15.60 21.81 -5.99
N GLY A 157 -14.94 20.76 -6.48
CA GLY A 157 -15.38 20.00 -7.65
C GLY A 157 -15.83 18.59 -7.24
N GLU A 158 -17.07 18.23 -7.56
CA GLU A 158 -17.69 16.95 -7.17
C GLU A 158 -16.84 15.69 -7.51
N PRO A 159 -16.93 14.64 -6.67
CA PRO A 159 -16.27 13.36 -6.92
C PRO A 159 -16.84 12.69 -8.18
N SER A 160 -15.96 12.36 -9.11
CA SER A 160 -16.30 11.52 -10.25
C SER A 160 -16.31 10.06 -9.82
N THR A 161 -17.49 9.43 -9.84
CA THR A 161 -17.79 8.07 -9.37
C THR A 161 -17.32 6.96 -10.33
N GLU A 162 -16.38 7.22 -11.24
CA GLU A 162 -15.96 6.24 -12.24
C GLU A 162 -14.61 5.63 -11.90
N ALA A 163 -14.63 4.33 -11.61
CA ALA A 163 -13.44 3.50 -11.51
C ALA A 163 -12.54 3.72 -12.75
N PRO A 164 -11.21 3.84 -12.61
CA PRO A 164 -10.34 3.97 -13.76
C PRO A 164 -10.47 2.70 -14.60
N ASN A 165 -11.09 2.85 -15.76
CA ASN A 165 -11.32 1.81 -16.76
C ASN A 165 -10.07 0.94 -16.94
N SER A 166 -10.31 -0.37 -16.96
CA SER A 166 -9.32 -1.37 -17.31
C SER A 166 -8.61 -0.97 -18.61
N LEU A 167 -7.29 -0.81 -18.53
CA LEU A 167 -6.44 -0.59 -19.70
C LEU A 167 -6.71 -1.68 -20.75
N SER A 168 -7.17 -1.26 -21.92
CA SER A 168 -7.39 -2.12 -23.08
C SER A 168 -6.06 -2.75 -23.55
N PRO A 169 -6.07 -3.98 -24.10
CA PRO A 169 -4.85 -4.77 -24.31
C PRO A 169 -3.89 -4.24 -25.39
N GLU A 170 -4.33 -3.29 -26.21
CA GLU A 170 -3.63 -2.94 -27.45
C GLU A 170 -2.69 -1.73 -27.36
N GLN A 171 -2.54 -1.11 -26.19
CA GLN A 171 -1.51 -0.08 -25.98
C GLN A 171 -0.33 -0.64 -25.19
N SER A 172 0.32 -1.65 -25.78
CA SER A 172 1.62 -2.16 -25.33
C SER A 172 2.68 -1.09 -25.59
N SER A 173 2.70 -0.07 -24.73
CA SER A 173 3.69 0.99 -24.73
C SER A 173 5.06 0.42 -24.40
N LEU A 174 6.06 0.75 -25.21
CA LEU A 174 7.51 0.57 -25.03
C LEU A 174 8.09 1.28 -23.78
N ALA A 175 7.30 1.49 -22.73
CA ALA A 175 7.83 1.64 -21.39
C ALA A 175 8.13 0.23 -20.89
N LEU A 176 9.33 0.00 -20.34
CA LEU A 176 9.68 -1.23 -19.63
C LEU A 176 8.45 -1.69 -18.83
N PRO A 177 8.03 -2.97 -18.88
CA PRO A 177 6.92 -3.47 -18.08
C PRO A 177 7.36 -3.49 -16.62
N LEU A 178 7.48 -2.30 -16.03
CA LEU A 178 7.57 -2.10 -14.61
C LEU A 178 6.23 -2.57 -14.10
N CYS A 179 6.17 -3.84 -13.68
CA CYS A 179 4.99 -4.42 -13.06
C CYS A 179 4.45 -3.39 -12.06
N PRO A 180 3.23 -2.86 -12.26
CA PRO A 180 2.74 -1.76 -11.44
C PRO A 180 2.76 -2.23 -9.99
N MET A 181 3.46 -1.48 -9.13
CA MET A 181 3.61 -1.78 -7.72
C MET A 181 2.22 -2.03 -7.13
N LYS A 182 2.06 -3.15 -6.43
CA LYS A 182 0.84 -3.57 -5.78
C LYS A 182 0.91 -3.26 -4.30
N MET A 183 -0.19 -2.77 -3.77
CA MET A 183 -0.43 -2.66 -2.34
C MET A 183 -1.19 -3.90 -1.89
N VAL A 184 -0.67 -4.54 -0.85
CA VAL A 184 -1.25 -5.69 -0.16
C VAL A 184 -1.57 -5.23 1.26
N VAL A 185 -2.82 -5.39 1.68
CA VAL A 185 -3.22 -5.15 3.08
C VAL A 185 -3.79 -6.43 3.65
N MET A 186 -3.30 -6.81 4.82
CA MET A 186 -3.74 -8.01 5.53
C MET A 186 -3.77 -7.76 7.04
N ASP A 187 -4.43 -8.66 7.76
CA ASP A 187 -4.51 -8.57 9.22
C ASP A 187 -3.12 -8.75 9.87
N TYR A 188 -2.86 -8.00 10.93
CA TYR A 188 -1.62 -8.13 11.68
C TYR A 188 -1.70 -9.33 12.63
N ILE A 189 -0.82 -10.31 12.44
CA ILE A 189 -0.63 -11.41 13.38
C ILE A 189 0.48 -11.01 14.34
N SER A 190 0.17 -11.02 15.65
CA SER A 190 1.18 -10.86 16.69
C SER A 190 2.06 -12.11 16.71
N PRO A 191 3.36 -12.01 16.43
CA PRO A 191 4.21 -13.18 16.34
C PRO A 191 4.31 -13.88 17.71
N HIS A 192 4.12 -15.20 17.74
CA HIS A 192 4.34 -15.98 18.94
C HIS A 192 5.78 -15.82 19.46
N ALA A 193 5.93 -15.62 20.77
CA ALA A 193 7.24 -15.55 21.39
C ALA A 193 7.93 -16.92 21.32
N LYS A 194 9.19 -16.96 20.87
CA LYS A 194 9.99 -18.20 20.94
C LYS A 194 10.02 -18.73 22.39
N PRO A 195 10.03 -20.06 22.60
CA PRO A 195 10.29 -21.12 21.63
C PRO A 195 9.07 -21.52 20.80
N TRP A 196 9.30 -22.04 19.59
CA TRP A 196 8.25 -22.59 18.76
C TRP A 196 7.63 -23.85 19.37
N PRO A 197 6.38 -24.20 18.99
CA PRO A 197 5.75 -25.44 19.42
C PRO A 197 6.59 -26.68 19.08
N ARG A 198 6.57 -27.72 19.93
CA ARG A 198 7.33 -28.96 19.70
C ARG A 198 6.93 -29.67 18.41
N ASN A 199 5.67 -29.53 18.01
CA ASN A 199 5.10 -30.06 16.77
C ASN A 199 5.16 -29.06 15.59
N ALA A 200 5.92 -27.96 15.69
CA ALA A 200 6.03 -26.95 14.63
C ALA A 200 6.35 -27.56 13.25
N ARG A 201 7.25 -28.54 13.20
CA ARG A 201 7.62 -29.22 11.95
C ARG A 201 6.43 -29.98 11.34
N GLU A 202 5.64 -30.66 12.16
CA GLU A 202 4.47 -31.40 11.72
C GLU A 202 3.38 -30.45 11.22
N GLN A 203 3.13 -29.35 11.95
CA GLN A 203 2.19 -28.31 11.53
C GLN A 203 2.58 -27.73 10.17
N VAL A 204 3.84 -27.31 10.00
CA VAL A 204 4.34 -26.80 8.72
C VAL A 204 4.24 -27.86 7.62
N SER A 205 4.56 -29.13 7.91
CA SER A 205 4.42 -30.23 6.94
C SER A 205 2.97 -30.41 6.48
N ASN A 206 2.01 -30.35 7.39
CA ASN A 206 0.59 -30.49 7.07
C ASN A 206 0.10 -29.34 6.17
N VAL A 207 0.55 -28.11 6.42
CA VAL A 207 0.24 -26.95 5.56
C VAL A 207 0.86 -27.09 4.18
N LEU A 208 2.11 -27.58 4.09
CA LEU A 208 2.76 -27.84 2.80
C LEU A 208 2.05 -28.92 1.99
N HIS A 209 1.58 -29.99 2.63
CA HIS A 209 0.79 -31.01 1.95
C HIS A 209 -0.49 -30.41 1.36
N LYS A 210 -1.23 -29.62 2.13
CA LYS A 210 -2.42 -28.91 1.62
C LYS A 210 -2.10 -27.98 0.44
N LEU A 211 -0.97 -27.26 0.50
CA LEU A 211 -0.51 -26.42 -0.62
C LEU A 211 -0.26 -27.26 -1.88
N HIS A 212 0.47 -28.36 -1.75
CA HIS A 212 0.78 -29.24 -2.87
C HIS A 212 -0.46 -29.92 -3.44
N ASP A 213 -1.38 -30.38 -2.60
CA ASP A 213 -2.67 -30.97 -3.01
C ASP A 213 -3.53 -29.94 -3.77
N GLY A 214 -3.41 -28.66 -3.39
CA GLY A 214 -4.02 -27.53 -4.10
C GLY A 214 -3.29 -27.08 -5.37
N GLY A 215 -2.18 -27.73 -5.74
CA GLY A 215 -1.38 -27.41 -6.93
C GLY A 215 -0.42 -26.22 -6.75
N TYR A 216 -0.19 -25.77 -5.53
CA TYR A 216 0.71 -24.66 -5.20
C TYR A 216 2.06 -25.15 -4.68
N VAL A 217 3.11 -24.36 -4.87
CA VAL A 217 4.45 -24.62 -4.31
C VAL A 217 4.95 -23.38 -3.57
N SER A 218 5.48 -23.56 -2.36
CA SER A 218 6.15 -22.49 -1.62
C SER A 218 7.60 -22.34 -2.11
N GLY A 219 7.91 -21.21 -2.74
CA GLY A 219 9.25 -20.92 -3.27
C GLY A 219 10.25 -20.33 -2.25
N ASP A 220 9.80 -19.98 -1.05
CA ASP A 220 10.63 -19.30 -0.03
C ASP A 220 10.23 -19.76 1.38
N LEU A 221 10.28 -21.06 1.64
CA LEU A 221 10.04 -21.60 2.98
C LEU A 221 11.28 -21.42 3.87
N ARG A 222 11.20 -20.50 4.82
CA ARG A 222 12.27 -20.20 5.77
C ARG A 222 11.70 -19.66 7.09
N PRO A 223 12.45 -19.73 8.21
CA PRO A 223 11.93 -19.32 9.52
C PRO A 223 11.27 -17.93 9.58
N PRO A 224 11.77 -16.88 8.89
CA PRO A 224 11.11 -15.58 8.88
C PRO A 224 9.71 -15.55 8.24
N ASN A 225 9.39 -16.55 7.40
CA ASN A 225 8.12 -16.63 6.67
C ASN A 225 7.13 -17.61 7.33
N VAL A 226 7.46 -18.14 8.51
CA VAL A 226 6.57 -19.00 9.30
C VAL A 226 6.18 -18.25 10.57
N LEU A 227 4.88 -18.00 10.72
CA LEU A 227 4.31 -17.37 11.89
C LEU A 227 3.50 -18.44 12.64
N PHE A 228 3.65 -18.45 13.96
CA PHE A 228 2.75 -19.17 14.86
C PHE A 228 1.94 -18.11 15.60
N ASP A 229 0.67 -18.41 15.87
CA ASP A 229 -0.19 -17.68 16.80
C ASP A 229 -0.16 -18.36 18.18
#